data_AF-A0A8J8F4B5-F1
#
_entry.id   AF-A0A8J8F4B5-F1
#
_cell.length_a   1.000
_cell.length_b   1.000
_cell.length_c   1.000
_cell.angle_alpha   90.00
_cell.angle_beta   90.00
_cell.angle_gamma   90.00
#
_symmetry.space_group_name_H-M   'P 1'
#
loop_
_entity.id
_entity.type
_entity.pdbx_description
1 polymer ?
#
loop_
_entity_poly.entity_id
_entity_poly.type
_entity_poly.pdbx_seq_one_letter_code
_entity_poly.pdbx_strand_id
1 'polypeptide(L)'
;MEKTPRGTSVGVDDPYAFAGVCDRCTDDGRCRYAFERPDDDPAFARERAAEEYACPVHDPDREETPADCPHFRSRNRDRECVRCGLEEKRLAHDDERPLLEEHHLSYADGSGSASGDAEADERSHEITVYLCRWCHARVHGSWARIDDDATPDPEAIAELEGRRSRERTELGFESAATRYGDDA
;
A
#
# COMPACT_ATOMS: atom_id res chain seq x y z
N MET A 1 -19.48 2.77 -18.74
CA MET A 1 -18.14 2.27 -18.37
C MET A 1 -17.13 3.19 -19.03
N GLU A 2 -16.70 4.22 -18.31
CA GLU A 2 -15.65 5.10 -18.80
C GLU A 2 -14.34 4.32 -18.79
N LYS A 3 -13.73 4.20 -19.98
CA LYS A 3 -12.38 3.67 -20.14
C LYS A 3 -11.47 4.86 -20.39
N THR A 4 -10.30 4.87 -19.78
CA THR A 4 -9.32 5.93 -20.00
C THR A 4 -8.73 5.87 -21.42
N PRO A 5 -8.38 7.01 -22.05
CA PRO A 5 -8.14 7.07 -23.50
C PRO A 5 -6.83 6.43 -24.00
N ARG A 6 -5.90 6.03 -23.11
CA ARG A 6 -4.70 5.19 -23.39
C ARG A 6 -4.21 4.35 -22.18
N GLY A 7 -4.97 4.27 -21.08
CA GLY A 7 -4.44 4.00 -19.74
C GLY A 7 -4.39 2.53 -19.29
N THR A 8 -3.21 2.09 -18.88
CA THR A 8 -2.92 0.76 -18.32
C THR A 8 -3.63 0.55 -16.96
N SER A 9 -3.96 -0.71 -16.69
CA SER A 9 -4.80 -1.25 -15.61
C SER A 9 -4.41 -0.84 -14.19
N VAL A 10 -5.17 0.07 -13.59
CA VAL A 10 -5.42 0.03 -12.15
C VAL A 10 -6.60 -0.91 -11.96
N GLY A 11 -6.34 -2.13 -11.47
CA GLY A 11 -7.27 -3.27 -11.51
C GLY A 11 -8.50 -3.15 -10.60
N VAL A 12 -9.08 -1.96 -10.46
CA VAL A 12 -10.23 -1.61 -9.60
C VAL A 12 -11.07 -0.52 -10.28
N ASP A 13 -12.36 -0.43 -9.94
CA ASP A 13 -13.24 0.63 -10.46
C ASP A 13 -13.18 1.90 -9.59
N ASP A 14 -13.03 1.72 -8.28
CA ASP A 14 -12.88 2.79 -7.30
C ASP A 14 -11.65 2.52 -6.41
N PRO A 15 -10.56 3.30 -6.54
CA PRO A 15 -9.39 3.13 -5.69
C PRO A 15 -9.64 3.52 -4.23
N TYR A 16 -10.60 4.40 -3.94
CA TYR A 16 -10.91 4.84 -2.57
C TYR A 16 -11.63 3.76 -1.75
N ALA A 17 -12.22 2.77 -2.40
CA ALA A 17 -12.73 1.57 -1.72
C ALA A 17 -11.62 0.80 -0.97
N PHE A 18 -10.35 1.01 -1.33
CA PHE A 18 -9.17 0.43 -0.68
C PHE A 18 -8.40 1.42 0.19
N ALA A 19 -8.89 2.66 0.30
CA ALA A 19 -8.28 3.68 1.13
C ALA A 19 -8.59 3.43 2.62
N GLY A 20 -7.56 3.55 3.45
CA GLY A 20 -7.67 3.59 4.89
C GLY A 20 -7.44 5.00 5.43
N VAL A 21 -6.87 5.09 6.63
CA VAL A 21 -6.49 6.36 7.25
C VAL A 21 -5.38 7.04 6.44
N CYS A 22 -5.46 8.37 6.34
CA CYS A 22 -4.42 9.15 5.68
C CYS A 22 -3.07 9.01 6.40
N ASP A 23 -2.01 8.68 5.66
CA ASP A 23 -0.63 8.53 6.17
C ASP A 23 -0.02 9.84 6.67
N ARG A 24 -0.60 10.97 6.25
CA ARG A 24 -0.23 12.31 6.74
C ARG A 24 -0.96 12.69 8.02
N CYS A 25 -1.98 11.93 8.43
CA CYS A 25 -2.69 12.16 9.67
C CYS A 25 -1.86 11.63 10.85
N THR A 26 -1.76 12.44 11.91
CA THR A 26 -1.24 12.00 13.20
C THR A 26 -2.34 11.29 13.99
N ASP A 27 -1.94 10.57 15.05
CA ASP A 27 -2.89 9.84 15.91
C ASP A 27 -3.89 10.76 16.62
N ASP A 28 -3.52 12.04 16.82
CA ASP A 28 -4.37 13.08 17.39
C ASP A 28 -5.10 13.93 16.32
N GLY A 29 -5.16 13.43 15.08
CA GLY A 29 -6.01 13.99 14.03
C GLY A 29 -5.45 15.20 13.29
N ARG A 30 -4.17 15.53 13.45
CA ARG A 30 -3.53 16.66 12.76
C ARG A 30 -2.87 16.25 11.45
N CYS A 31 -2.82 17.18 10.50
CA CYS A 31 -2.17 17.03 9.21
C CYS A 31 -0.67 17.35 9.32
N ARG A 32 0.15 16.30 9.34
CA ARG A 32 1.62 16.41 9.33
C ARG A 32 2.14 17.14 8.09
N TYR A 33 1.52 16.91 6.93
CA TYR A 33 1.94 17.55 5.68
C TYR A 33 1.84 19.09 5.77
N ALA A 34 0.68 19.61 6.15
CA ALA A 34 0.47 21.06 6.28
C ALA A 34 1.42 21.72 7.31
N PHE A 35 1.80 20.99 8.35
CA PHE A 35 2.70 21.47 9.39
C PHE A 35 4.18 21.44 8.97
N GLU A 36 4.63 20.35 8.36
CA GLU A 36 6.05 20.15 8.01
C GLU A 36 6.43 20.72 6.63
N ARG A 37 5.45 20.92 5.75
CA ARG A 37 5.62 21.38 4.37
C ARG A 37 4.72 22.59 4.04
N PRO A 38 4.76 23.68 4.83
CA PRO A 38 3.91 24.84 4.57
C PRO A 38 4.26 25.59 3.28
N ASP A 39 5.49 25.46 2.79
CA ASP A 39 5.95 26.13 1.58
C ASP A 39 5.58 25.37 0.29
N ASP A 40 5.35 24.05 0.38
CA ASP A 40 5.01 23.21 -0.79
C ASP A 40 3.59 23.50 -1.28
N ASP A 41 2.63 23.67 -0.35
CA ASP A 41 1.28 24.17 -0.63
C ASP A 41 0.85 25.21 0.43
N PRO A 42 1.20 26.50 0.21
CA PRO A 42 0.91 27.55 1.19
C PRO A 42 -0.58 27.82 1.38
N ALA A 43 -1.42 27.52 0.39
CA ALA A 43 -2.86 27.73 0.51
C ALA A 43 -3.46 26.69 1.45
N PHE A 44 -3.16 25.41 1.21
CA PHE A 44 -3.59 24.31 2.07
C PHE A 44 -3.03 24.47 3.49
N ALA A 45 -1.74 24.81 3.62
CA ALA A 45 -1.13 25.00 4.93
C ALA A 45 -1.79 26.13 5.75
N ARG A 46 -2.17 27.25 5.11
CA ARG A 46 -2.91 28.34 5.79
C ARG A 46 -4.32 27.93 6.21
N GLU A 47 -5.05 27.24 5.35
CA GLU A 47 -6.39 26.72 5.67
C GLU A 47 -6.32 25.79 6.87
N ARG A 48 -5.39 24.83 6.83
CA ARG A 48 -5.16 23.90 7.92
C ARG A 48 -4.70 24.61 9.20
N ALA A 49 -3.81 25.60 9.12
CA ALA A 49 -3.40 26.37 10.29
C ALA A 49 -4.56 27.13 10.97
N ALA A 50 -5.55 27.61 10.20
CA ALA A 50 -6.76 28.22 10.75
C ALA A 50 -7.65 27.22 11.49
N GLU A 51 -7.52 25.93 11.18
CA GLU A 51 -8.21 24.81 11.83
C GLU A 51 -7.29 24.01 12.77
N GLU A 52 -6.27 24.64 13.35
CA GLU A 52 -5.32 23.99 14.28
C GLU A 52 -4.63 22.75 13.68
N TYR A 53 -4.42 22.77 12.37
CA TYR A 53 -3.92 21.69 11.54
C TYR A 53 -4.79 20.44 11.52
N ALA A 54 -6.10 20.52 11.77
CA ALA A 54 -7.00 19.37 11.64
C ALA A 54 -6.88 18.70 10.27
N CYS A 55 -6.71 17.37 10.24
CA CYS A 55 -6.68 16.62 9.00
C CYS A 55 -8.10 16.51 8.42
N PRO A 56 -8.34 16.95 7.17
CA PRO A 56 -9.70 17.05 6.62
C PRO A 56 -10.42 15.70 6.53
N VAL A 57 -9.67 14.59 6.50
CA VAL A 57 -10.20 13.22 6.30
C VAL A 57 -10.03 12.34 7.54
N HIS A 58 -9.69 12.93 8.68
CA HIS A 58 -9.54 12.17 9.94
C HIS A 58 -10.90 11.89 10.60
N ASP A 59 -11.79 12.88 10.57
CA ASP A 59 -13.08 12.82 11.23
C ASP A 59 -14.15 12.32 10.24
N PRO A 60 -14.79 11.16 10.50
CA PRO A 60 -15.82 10.62 9.62
C PRO A 60 -17.13 11.43 9.62
N ASP A 61 -17.33 12.33 10.59
CA ASP A 61 -18.51 13.20 10.64
C ASP A 61 -18.35 14.47 9.79
N ARG A 62 -17.15 14.71 9.23
CA ARG A 62 -16.89 15.81 8.29
C ARG A 62 -17.41 15.49 6.90
N GLU A 63 -17.73 16.54 6.15
CA GLU A 63 -18.22 16.41 4.76
C GLU A 63 -17.08 16.05 3.80
N GLU A 64 -15.83 16.40 4.13
CA GLU A 64 -14.67 16.14 3.29
C GLU A 64 -14.30 14.64 3.26
N THR A 65 -14.18 14.10 2.05
CA THR A 65 -13.78 12.72 1.79
C THR A 65 -12.29 12.63 1.40
N PRO A 66 -11.69 11.43 1.38
CA PRO A 66 -10.35 11.22 0.80
C PRO A 66 -10.15 11.85 -0.58
N ALA A 67 -11.20 11.92 -1.41
CA ALA A 67 -11.13 12.51 -2.74
C ALA A 67 -11.05 14.06 -2.72
N ASP A 68 -11.40 14.69 -1.60
CA ASP A 68 -11.39 16.15 -1.45
C ASP A 68 -10.06 16.69 -0.91
N CYS A 69 -9.21 15.82 -0.35
CA CYS A 69 -7.92 16.21 0.21
C CYS A 69 -6.79 16.06 -0.82
N PRO A 70 -6.21 17.16 -1.36
CA PRO A 70 -5.22 17.11 -2.44
C PRO A 70 -3.91 16.39 -2.09
N HIS A 71 -3.66 16.23 -0.78
CA HIS A 71 -2.46 15.58 -0.22
C HIS A 71 -2.80 14.23 0.41
N PHE A 72 -3.96 13.66 0.06
CA PHE A 72 -4.38 12.36 0.55
C PHE A 72 -3.39 11.28 0.12
N ARG A 73 -2.94 10.51 1.10
CA ARG A 73 -2.11 9.33 0.88
C ARG A 73 -2.56 8.24 1.80
N SER A 74 -2.82 7.06 1.27
CA SER A 74 -3.21 5.90 2.05
C SER A 74 -2.47 4.69 1.55
N ARG A 75 -1.55 4.19 2.38
CA ARG A 75 -0.94 2.89 2.18
C ARG A 75 -1.59 1.87 3.08
N ASN A 76 -2.11 0.80 2.46
CA ASN A 76 -2.57 -0.37 3.20
C ASN A 76 -1.41 -0.91 4.06
N ARG A 77 -1.69 -1.10 5.35
CA ARG A 77 -0.70 -1.54 6.36
C ARG A 77 -0.79 -3.03 6.64
N ASP A 78 -1.85 -3.68 6.18
CA ASP A 78 -2.02 -5.11 6.28
C ASP A 78 -1.00 -5.75 5.35
N ARG A 79 -0.13 -6.56 5.94
CA ARG A 79 0.92 -7.27 5.21
C ARG A 79 0.32 -8.51 4.55
N GLU A 80 -0.71 -8.30 3.75
CA GLU A 80 -1.49 -9.33 3.06
C GLU A 80 -1.79 -8.91 1.62
N CYS A 81 -1.80 -9.87 0.70
CA CYS A 81 -2.25 -9.65 -0.66
C CYS A 81 -3.75 -9.38 -0.70
N VAL A 82 -4.16 -8.17 -1.07
CA VAL A 82 -5.59 -7.77 -1.10
C VAL A 82 -6.46 -8.59 -2.05
N ARG A 83 -5.85 -9.27 -3.03
CA ARG A 83 -6.56 -10.08 -4.03
C ARG A 83 -6.77 -11.53 -3.60
N CYS A 84 -5.82 -12.15 -2.89
CA CYS A 84 -5.86 -13.58 -2.59
C CYS A 84 -5.61 -13.96 -1.13
N GLY A 85 -5.41 -12.99 -0.24
CA GLY A 85 -5.21 -13.23 1.19
C GLY A 85 -3.85 -13.85 1.55
N LEU A 86 -2.87 -13.87 0.63
CA LEU A 86 -1.53 -14.37 0.96
C LEU A 86 -0.84 -13.40 1.93
N GLU A 87 -0.53 -13.87 3.13
CA GLU A 87 0.20 -13.10 4.14
C GLU A 87 1.70 -13.01 3.79
N GLU A 88 2.33 -11.89 4.18
CA GLU A 88 3.77 -11.72 4.10
C GLU A 88 4.47 -12.60 5.16
N LYS A 89 5.64 -13.12 4.79
CA LYS A 89 6.58 -13.72 5.74
C LYS A 89 7.98 -13.26 5.38
N ARG A 90 8.51 -12.33 6.18
CA ARG A 90 9.91 -11.88 6.06
C ARG A 90 10.79 -12.69 6.98
N LEU A 91 11.89 -13.19 6.46
CA LEU A 91 12.97 -13.76 7.26
C LEU A 91 13.86 -12.59 7.67
N ALA A 92 13.97 -12.35 8.98
CA ALA A 92 14.94 -11.40 9.48
C ALA A 92 16.32 -11.93 9.06
N HIS A 93 17.12 -11.14 8.35
CA HIS A 93 18.45 -11.49 7.83
C HIS A 93 18.50 -12.15 6.44
N ASP A 94 17.38 -12.20 5.71
CA ASP A 94 17.39 -12.61 4.30
C ASP A 94 17.03 -11.44 3.36
N ASP A 95 17.81 -11.27 2.29
CA ASP A 95 17.63 -10.27 1.23
C ASP A 95 16.79 -10.81 0.05
N GLU A 96 16.20 -12.00 0.19
CA GLU A 96 15.25 -12.57 -0.75
C GLU A 96 14.13 -11.57 -1.12
N ARG A 97 13.74 -11.58 -2.41
CA ARG A 97 12.61 -10.75 -2.89
C ARG A 97 11.36 -11.01 -2.04
N PRO A 98 10.69 -9.98 -1.51
CA PRO A 98 9.47 -10.14 -0.70
C PRO A 98 8.36 -10.93 -1.39
N LEU A 99 7.47 -11.54 -0.61
CA LEU A 99 6.28 -12.18 -1.18
C LEU A 99 5.30 -11.13 -1.70
N LEU A 100 5.16 -10.02 -0.96
CA LEU A 100 4.28 -8.90 -1.29
C LEU A 100 5.02 -7.72 -1.88
N GLU A 101 4.39 -7.10 -2.87
CA GLU A 101 4.84 -5.93 -3.58
C GLU A 101 3.80 -4.82 -3.52
N GLU A 102 4.27 -3.58 -3.53
CA GLU A 102 3.39 -2.42 -3.54
C GLU A 102 2.76 -2.26 -4.92
N HIS A 103 1.44 -2.07 -4.91
CA HIS A 103 0.64 -1.82 -6.09
C HIS A 103 -0.14 -0.52 -5.88
N HIS A 104 0.07 0.43 -6.78
CA HIS A 104 -0.55 1.76 -6.68
C HIS A 104 -1.85 1.78 -7.50
N LEU A 105 -2.96 2.10 -6.85
CA LEU A 105 -4.30 2.16 -7.45
C LEU A 105 -4.66 3.53 -8.03
N SER A 106 -3.98 4.57 -7.56
CA SER A 106 -4.11 5.92 -8.07
C SER A 106 -2.71 6.53 -8.09
N TYR A 107 -2.37 7.15 -9.21
CA TYR A 107 -1.20 8.00 -9.36
C TYR A 107 -1.66 9.42 -9.62
N ALA A 108 -0.80 10.40 -9.32
CA ALA A 108 -0.90 11.77 -9.81
C ALA A 108 -1.31 11.76 -11.29
N ASP A 109 -2.25 12.61 -11.68
CA ASP A 109 -2.69 12.76 -13.07
C ASP A 109 -1.55 13.37 -13.90
N GLY A 110 -0.62 12.52 -14.30
CA GLY A 110 0.65 12.87 -14.95
C GLY A 110 0.79 12.20 -16.31
N SER A 111 -0.25 12.20 -17.16
CA SER A 111 -0.07 12.02 -18.60
C SER A 111 -1.31 12.43 -19.40
N GLY A 112 -1.34 13.67 -19.92
CA GLY A 112 -2.52 14.10 -20.66
C GLY A 112 -2.52 15.34 -21.53
N SER A 113 -1.44 16.13 -21.70
CA SER A 113 -1.19 16.97 -22.89
C SER A 113 0.03 17.86 -22.74
N ALA A 114 0.93 17.81 -23.72
CA ALA A 114 1.88 18.88 -23.99
C ALA A 114 1.11 20.07 -24.57
N SER A 115 0.61 20.95 -23.71
CA SER A 115 0.24 22.32 -24.03
C SER A 115 0.62 23.16 -22.82
N GLY A 116 1.63 24.01 -23.02
CA GLY A 116 2.26 24.78 -21.95
C GLY A 116 1.28 25.67 -21.22
N ASP A 117 1.44 25.69 -19.90
CA ASP A 117 1.70 26.86 -19.06
C ASP A 117 1.80 26.31 -17.63
N ALA A 118 3.02 26.32 -17.08
CA ALA A 118 3.30 25.82 -15.74
C ALA A 118 2.74 26.79 -14.70
N GLU A 119 1.73 26.38 -13.93
CA GLU A 119 1.35 26.89 -12.60
C GLU A 119 0.19 26.02 -12.05
N ALA A 120 0.50 24.93 -11.34
CA ALA A 120 -0.27 24.33 -10.23
C ALA A 120 0.29 22.92 -9.95
N ASP A 121 0.89 22.79 -8.77
CA ASP A 121 1.36 21.57 -8.12
C ASP A 121 0.44 20.35 -8.39
N GLU A 122 1.02 19.28 -8.93
CA GLU A 122 0.32 18.05 -9.32
C GLU A 122 -0.25 17.35 -8.08
N ARG A 123 -1.52 17.65 -7.76
CA ARG A 123 -2.33 17.00 -6.72
C ARG A 123 -2.26 15.48 -6.92
N SER A 124 -1.55 14.80 -6.01
CA SER A 124 -1.11 13.42 -6.20
C SER A 124 -1.69 12.53 -5.11
N HIS A 125 -2.94 12.10 -5.31
CA HIS A 125 -3.48 11.06 -4.44
C HIS A 125 -2.72 9.77 -4.67
N GLU A 126 -2.15 9.24 -3.60
CA GLU A 126 -1.40 7.99 -3.65
C GLU A 126 -2.10 6.97 -2.76
N ILE A 127 -2.81 6.04 -3.40
CA ILE A 127 -3.41 4.89 -2.73
C ILE A 127 -2.61 3.66 -3.12
N THR A 128 -1.99 3.04 -2.12
CA THR A 128 -1.10 1.89 -2.31
C THR A 128 -1.62 0.69 -1.53
N VAL A 129 -1.73 -0.45 -2.21
CA VAL A 129 -2.08 -1.75 -1.62
C VAL A 129 -0.94 -2.74 -1.78
N TYR A 130 -1.04 -3.89 -1.12
CA TYR A 130 -0.11 -5.00 -1.31
C TYR A 130 -0.72 -6.09 -2.19
N LEU A 131 0.05 -6.55 -3.16
CA LEU A 131 -0.24 -7.76 -3.93
C LEU A 131 0.92 -8.74 -3.82
N CYS A 132 0.64 -10.04 -3.74
CA CYS A 132 1.72 -11.01 -3.88
C CYS A 132 2.31 -10.96 -5.29
N ARG A 133 3.61 -11.27 -5.45
CA ARG A 133 4.30 -11.16 -6.75
C ARG A 133 3.57 -11.84 -7.93
N TRP A 134 2.84 -12.93 -7.67
CA TRP A 134 2.03 -13.63 -8.66
C TRP A 134 0.74 -12.87 -9.03
N CYS A 135 -0.01 -12.39 -8.03
CA CYS A 135 -1.19 -11.57 -8.29
C CYS A 135 -0.81 -10.24 -8.93
N HIS A 136 0.28 -9.62 -8.49
CA HIS A 136 0.80 -8.39 -9.06
C HIS A 136 1.13 -8.54 -10.55
N ALA A 137 1.89 -9.59 -10.90
CA ALA A 137 2.17 -9.93 -12.28
C ALA A 137 0.89 -10.23 -13.08
N ARG A 138 -0.12 -10.85 -12.45
CA ARG A 138 -1.39 -11.15 -13.12
C ARG A 138 -2.21 -9.89 -13.39
N VAL A 139 -2.26 -8.93 -12.48
CA VAL A 139 -2.99 -7.65 -12.67
C VAL A 139 -2.35 -6.80 -13.78
N HIS A 140 -1.02 -6.82 -13.89
CA HIS A 140 -0.33 -6.10 -14.97
C HIS A 140 -0.21 -6.89 -16.29
N GLY A 141 -0.14 -8.22 -16.22
CA GLY A 141 0.09 -9.10 -17.37
C GLY A 141 -1.18 -9.74 -17.95
N SER A 142 -2.35 -9.46 -17.37
CA SER A 142 -3.65 -10.01 -17.81
C SER A 142 -4.80 -9.04 -17.56
N TRP A 143 -6.05 -9.49 -17.81
CA TRP A 143 -7.27 -8.72 -17.55
C TRP A 143 -7.79 -8.85 -16.11
N ALA A 144 -7.09 -9.58 -15.25
CA ALA A 144 -7.51 -9.80 -13.86
C ALA A 144 -7.59 -8.51 -13.06
N ARG A 145 -8.57 -8.45 -12.16
CA ARG A 145 -8.79 -7.35 -11.25
C ARG A 145 -8.32 -7.72 -9.84
N ILE A 146 -8.18 -6.69 -9.01
CA ILE A 146 -7.76 -6.80 -7.61
C ILE A 146 -8.91 -7.23 -6.72
N ASP A 147 -10.14 -6.85 -7.08
CA ASP A 147 -11.40 -7.22 -6.41
C ASP A 147 -11.98 -8.55 -6.91
N ASP A 148 -11.28 -9.26 -7.82
CA ASP A 148 -11.67 -10.61 -8.23
C ASP A 148 -11.47 -11.61 -7.09
N ASP A 149 -12.44 -12.51 -6.89
CA ASP A 149 -12.26 -13.67 -6.01
C ASP A 149 -11.13 -14.56 -6.53
N ALA A 150 -10.09 -14.74 -5.71
CA ALA A 150 -8.90 -15.48 -6.09
C ALA A 150 -8.30 -16.24 -4.92
N THR A 151 -7.89 -17.47 -5.21
CA THR A 151 -7.06 -18.25 -4.32
C THR A 151 -5.57 -18.00 -4.63
N PRO A 152 -4.68 -18.10 -3.62
CA PRO A 152 -3.25 -17.99 -3.85
C PRO A 152 -2.75 -19.02 -4.86
N ASP A 153 -1.79 -18.61 -5.69
CA ASP A 153 -1.13 -19.53 -6.62
C ASP A 153 -0.44 -20.67 -5.83
N PRO A 154 -0.49 -21.94 -6.29
CA PRO A 154 0.21 -23.04 -5.62
C PRO A 154 1.70 -22.77 -5.41
N GLU A 155 2.36 -22.07 -6.33
CA GLU A 155 3.76 -21.67 -6.18
C GLU A 155 3.93 -20.62 -5.07
N ALA A 156 2.95 -19.73 -4.90
CA ALA A 156 2.93 -18.75 -3.81
C ALA A 156 2.80 -19.41 -2.44
N ILE A 157 1.96 -20.44 -2.35
CA ILE A 157 1.80 -21.23 -1.13
C ILE A 157 3.10 -21.98 -0.81
N ALA A 158 3.70 -22.63 -1.81
CA ALA A 158 4.95 -23.36 -1.64
C ALA A 158 6.08 -22.47 -1.10
N GLU A 159 6.15 -21.22 -1.56
CA GLU A 159 7.14 -20.25 -1.09
C GLU A 159 6.88 -19.75 0.32
N LEU A 160 5.62 -19.47 0.67
CA LEU A 160 5.24 -19.13 2.03
C LEU A 160 5.59 -20.26 3.02
N GLU A 161 5.26 -21.51 2.67
CA GLU A 161 5.59 -22.68 3.48
C GLU A 161 7.10 -22.96 3.55
N GLY A 162 7.82 -22.69 2.47
CA GLY A 162 9.28 -22.72 2.44
C GLY A 162 9.89 -21.74 3.45
N ARG A 163 9.40 -20.49 3.49
CA ARG A 163 9.83 -19.50 4.47
C ARG A 163 9.51 -19.89 5.90
N ARG A 164 8.30 -20.38 6.16
CA ARG A 164 7.89 -20.91 7.48
C ARG A 164 8.80 -22.05 7.94
N SER A 165 9.19 -22.93 7.01
CA SER A 165 10.10 -24.05 7.31
C SER A 165 11.52 -23.56 7.64
N ARG A 166 12.03 -22.55 6.94
CA ARG A 166 13.33 -21.94 7.24
C ARG A 166 13.34 -21.26 8.61
N GLU A 167 12.37 -20.40 8.89
CA GLU A 167 12.22 -19.76 10.19
C GLU A 167 12.15 -20.79 11.33
N ARG A 168 11.36 -21.86 11.16
CA ARG A 168 11.26 -22.93 12.16
C ARG A 168 12.59 -23.67 12.36
N THR A 169 13.40 -23.78 11.32
CA THR A 169 14.74 -24.39 11.40
C THR A 169 15.70 -23.48 12.17
N GLU A 170 15.67 -22.17 11.91
CA GLU A 170 16.49 -21.17 12.59
C GLU A 170 16.12 -21.03 14.07
N LEU A 171 14.83 -21.10 14.40
CA LEU A 171 14.31 -21.13 15.77
C LEU A 171 14.39 -22.54 16.40
N GLY A 172 14.87 -23.52 15.65
CA GLY A 172 14.96 -24.90 16.07
C GLY A 172 15.98 -25.07 17.19
N PHE A 173 15.50 -25.41 18.39
CA PHE A 173 16.38 -25.81 19.49
C PHE A 173 16.68 -27.31 19.39
N GLU A 174 17.95 -27.65 19.21
CA GLU A 174 18.41 -29.03 19.31
C GLU A 174 18.85 -29.33 20.74
N SER A 175 18.16 -30.28 21.38
CA SER A 175 18.44 -30.67 22.76
C SER A 175 19.82 -31.30 22.93
N ALA A 176 20.43 -31.13 24.11
CA ALA A 176 21.71 -31.75 24.42
C ALA A 176 21.68 -33.29 24.30
N ALA A 177 20.55 -33.93 24.66
CA ALA A 177 20.38 -35.37 24.52
C ALA A 177 20.44 -35.82 23.05
N THR A 178 19.87 -35.04 22.13
CA THR A 178 19.96 -35.29 20.69
C THR A 178 21.39 -35.09 20.16
N ARG A 179 22.13 -34.14 20.73
CA ARG A 179 23.52 -33.82 20.32
C ARG A 179 24.56 -34.84 20.80
N TYR A 180 24.37 -35.41 21.99
CA TYR A 180 25.34 -36.33 22.59
C TYR A 180 25.00 -37.82 22.39
N GLY A 181 23.76 -38.15 22.00
CA GLY A 181 23.30 -39.54 21.90
C GLY A 181 23.26 -40.24 23.26
N ASP A 182 22.56 -41.37 23.36
CA ASP A 182 22.52 -42.22 24.57
C ASP A 182 23.85 -42.96 24.83
N ASP A 183 24.99 -42.43 24.37
CA ASP A 183 26.34 -42.98 24.54
C ASP A 183 27.14 -42.22 25.63
N ALA A 184 26.45 -41.78 26.70
CA ALA A 184 27.05 -41.19 27.92
C ALA A 184 26.85 -42.08 29.15
#